data_AF-A0AAF6B4X9-F1
#
_entry.id   AF-A0AAF6B4X9-F1
#
_cell.length_a   1.000
_cell.length_b   1.000
_cell.length_c   1.000
_cell.angle_alpha   90.00
_cell.angle_beta   90.00
_cell.angle_gamma   90.00
#
_symmetry.space_group_name_H-M   'P 1'
#
loop_
_entity.id
_entity.type
_entity.pdbx_description
1 polymer ?
#
loop_
_entity_poly.entity_id
_entity_poly.type
_entity_poly.pdbx_seq_one_letter_code
_entity_poly.pdbx_strand_id
1 'polypeptide(L)'
;MSSQAMFKKWCEVDFEFLGNVSGQPYVLQTNVYIQGVGAREQQIYLWFDPTADFHEYGLRWNQDLILFWVDNRVIRVFHNATDLGLLYLDYQPMYAIASIWNGEAWATEGGRIKVDWTQAPFIASYTGWNVSNACKVHNTTGTDDLHACYRKVYQSSYGRAPNLALSQTQIADLRWVKQNYVIYDYCTKNATATPECARNWP
;
A
#
# COMPACT_ATOMS: atom_id res chain seq x y z
N MET A 1 -9.33 -1.12 -30.64
CA MET A 1 -10.06 -0.24 -29.69
C MET A 1 -9.40 -0.42 -28.33
N SER A 2 -8.71 0.62 -27.85
CA SER A 2 -7.87 0.58 -26.64
C SER A 2 -8.72 0.44 -25.38
N SER A 3 -8.33 -0.47 -24.50
CA SER A 3 -8.95 -0.80 -23.20
C SER A 3 -8.87 0.32 -22.14
N GLN A 4 -8.31 1.49 -22.47
CA GLN A 4 -8.07 2.59 -21.53
C GLN A 4 -9.34 3.38 -21.14
N ALA A 5 -10.49 3.14 -21.77
CA ALA A 5 -11.70 3.95 -21.53
C ALA A 5 -12.58 3.47 -20.36
N MET A 6 -12.37 2.28 -19.79
CA MET A 6 -13.30 1.68 -18.82
C MET A 6 -12.99 1.99 -17.34
N PHE A 7 -11.81 2.56 -17.04
CA PHE A 7 -11.39 2.88 -15.66
C PHE A 7 -10.90 4.33 -15.55
N LYS A 8 -11.76 5.33 -15.80
CA LYS A 8 -11.39 6.75 -15.52
C LYS A 8 -11.15 7.04 -14.03
N LYS A 9 -11.51 6.11 -13.15
CA LYS A 9 -11.45 6.20 -11.68
C LYS A 9 -11.07 4.84 -11.12
N TRP A 10 -9.77 4.56 -10.98
CA TRP A 10 -9.24 3.32 -10.41
C TRP A 10 -8.96 3.48 -8.90
N CYS A 11 -8.82 2.37 -8.20
CA CYS A 11 -8.24 2.32 -6.87
C CYS A 11 -6.92 1.55 -6.95
N GLU A 12 -5.99 1.90 -6.08
CA GLU A 12 -4.64 1.34 -6.08
C GLU A 12 -4.07 1.40 -4.66
N VAL A 13 -3.26 0.41 -4.31
CA VAL A 13 -2.61 0.27 -3.02
C VAL A 13 -1.19 -0.19 -3.30
N ASP A 14 -0.23 0.65 -2.95
CA ASP A 14 1.13 0.53 -3.49
C ASP A 14 2.15 0.11 -2.43
N PHE A 15 3.08 -0.73 -2.88
CA PHE A 15 4.42 -0.83 -2.35
C PHE A 15 5.39 -0.53 -3.51
N GLU A 16 6.20 0.51 -3.36
CA GLU A 16 7.18 0.93 -4.35
C GLU A 16 8.56 0.99 -3.69
N PHE A 17 9.47 0.13 -4.15
CA PHE A 17 10.87 0.14 -3.70
C PHE A 17 11.66 1.10 -4.58
N LEU A 18 12.06 2.23 -4.00
CA LEU A 18 12.87 3.22 -4.70
C LEU A 18 14.35 2.86 -4.53
N GLY A 19 14.96 2.46 -5.63
CA GLY A 19 16.38 2.08 -5.68
C GLY A 19 17.31 3.24 -5.37
N ASN A 20 18.56 2.91 -5.05
CA ASN A 20 19.59 3.88 -4.70
C ASN A 20 20.96 3.49 -5.26
N VAL A 21 21.94 4.38 -5.13
CA VAL A 21 23.34 4.06 -5.42
C VAL A 21 23.89 3.06 -4.40
N SER A 22 24.90 2.28 -4.79
CA SER A 22 25.49 1.26 -3.94
C SER A 22 25.92 1.82 -2.57
N GLY A 23 25.55 1.10 -1.50
CA GLY A 23 25.85 1.49 -0.12
C GLY A 23 24.88 2.51 0.49
N GLN A 24 23.89 3.00 -0.26
CA GLN A 24 22.82 3.86 0.27
C GLN A 24 21.52 3.07 0.45
N PRO A 25 20.68 3.43 1.44
CA PRO A 25 19.49 2.67 1.76
C PRO A 25 18.43 2.78 0.65
N TYR A 26 17.71 1.68 0.43
CA TYR A 26 16.44 1.69 -0.31
C TYR A 26 15.37 2.45 0.47
N VAL A 27 14.45 3.07 -0.25
CA VAL A 27 13.23 3.65 0.32
C VAL A 27 12.05 2.76 -0.03
N LEU A 28 11.23 2.43 0.96
CA LEU A 28 9.92 1.83 0.73
C LEU A 28 8.87 2.93 0.74
N GLN A 29 8.24 3.16 -0.40
CA GLN A 29 7.09 4.04 -0.54
C GLN A 29 5.79 3.22 -0.51
N THR A 30 4.79 3.73 0.22
CA THR A 30 3.41 3.24 0.14
C THR A 30 2.50 4.36 -0.34
N ASN A 31 1.45 4.02 -1.09
CA ASN A 31 0.45 4.98 -1.56
C ASN A 31 -0.95 4.34 -1.60
N VAL A 32 -1.99 5.19 -1.63
CA VAL A 32 -3.37 4.77 -1.73
C VAL A 32 -4.11 5.70 -2.69
N TYR A 33 -4.54 5.16 -3.83
CA TYR A 33 -5.40 5.84 -4.78
C TYR A 33 -6.86 5.43 -4.58
N ILE A 34 -7.74 6.43 -4.60
CA ILE A 34 -9.18 6.24 -4.48
C ILE A 34 -9.85 7.02 -5.61
N GLN A 35 -10.50 6.31 -6.52
CA GLN A 35 -11.10 6.90 -7.72
C GLN A 35 -10.14 7.78 -8.54
N GLY A 36 -8.89 7.35 -8.68
CA GLY A 36 -7.82 8.06 -9.41
C GLY A 36 -7.16 9.19 -8.62
N VAL A 37 -7.54 9.42 -7.36
CA VAL A 37 -6.91 10.44 -6.50
C VAL A 37 -5.96 9.73 -5.54
N GLY A 38 -4.66 9.90 -5.76
CA GLY A 38 -3.57 9.45 -4.88
C GLY A 38 -3.04 10.60 -4.02
N ALA A 39 -1.74 10.89 -4.13
CA ALA A 39 -1.02 11.89 -3.31
C ALA A 39 -1.06 11.57 -1.81
N ARG A 40 -1.01 10.27 -1.48
CA ARG A 40 -1.00 9.74 -0.11
C ARG A 40 0.29 8.99 0.17
N GLU A 41 1.41 9.50 -0.33
CA GLU A 41 2.69 8.83 -0.21
C GLU A 41 3.16 8.87 1.25
N GLN A 42 3.64 7.72 1.75
CA GLN A 42 4.50 7.65 2.92
C GLN A 42 5.76 6.92 2.53
N GLN A 43 6.91 7.43 2.93
CA GLN A 43 8.21 6.83 2.65
C GLN A 43 8.92 6.48 3.95
N ILE A 44 9.46 5.28 4.01
CA ILE A 44 10.27 4.80 5.13
C ILE A 44 11.62 4.27 4.66
N TYR A 45 12.63 4.37 5.52
CA TYR A 45 13.74 3.44 5.47
C TYR A 45 13.36 2.10 6.12
N LEU A 46 14.02 1.02 5.70
CA LEU A 46 13.86 -0.29 6.34
C LEU A 46 14.91 -0.48 7.43
N TRP A 47 14.57 -1.25 8.46
CA TRP A 47 15.47 -1.60 9.57
C TRP A 47 16.40 -2.78 9.25
N PHE A 48 16.49 -3.13 7.97
CA PHE A 48 17.33 -4.19 7.41
C PHE A 48 17.71 -3.83 5.97
N ASP A 49 18.67 -4.56 5.39
CA ASP A 49 19.01 -4.47 3.98
C ASP A 49 18.03 -5.33 3.15
N PRO A 50 17.09 -4.75 2.37
CA PRO A 50 16.10 -5.51 1.62
C PRO A 50 16.68 -6.27 0.42
N THR A 51 17.98 -6.12 0.14
CA THR A 51 18.68 -6.84 -0.93
C THR A 51 19.39 -8.11 -0.44
N ALA A 52 19.52 -8.27 0.89
CA ALA A 52 20.31 -9.34 1.48
C ALA A 52 19.54 -10.66 1.66
N ASP A 53 18.22 -10.60 1.87
CA ASP A 53 17.35 -11.78 2.01
C ASP A 53 15.90 -11.46 1.62
N PHE A 54 15.06 -12.49 1.52
CA PHE A 54 13.62 -12.33 1.33
C PHE A 54 12.95 -11.85 2.62
N HIS A 55 12.07 -10.87 2.47
CA HIS A 55 11.19 -10.36 3.53
C HIS A 55 9.73 -10.44 3.08
N GLU A 56 8.82 -10.56 4.04
CA GLU A 56 7.39 -10.58 3.73
C GLU A 56 6.85 -9.15 3.63
N TYR A 57 6.20 -8.82 2.53
CA TYR A 57 5.46 -7.56 2.36
C TYR A 57 4.01 -7.90 2.10
N GLY A 58 3.13 -7.42 2.98
CA GLY A 58 1.73 -7.81 2.92
C GLY A 58 0.78 -6.65 3.12
N LEU A 59 -0.41 -6.82 2.55
CA LEU A 59 -1.52 -5.89 2.68
C LEU A 59 -2.75 -6.65 3.16
N ARG A 60 -3.51 -6.01 4.05
CA ARG A 60 -4.82 -6.48 4.47
C ARG A 60 -5.79 -5.35 4.22
N TRP A 61 -6.72 -5.59 3.33
CA TRP A 61 -7.77 -4.65 2.97
C TRP A 61 -9.12 -5.28 3.32
N ASN A 62 -9.86 -4.58 4.17
CA ASN A 62 -11.24 -4.91 4.51
C ASN A 62 -12.09 -3.63 4.51
N GLN A 63 -13.33 -3.75 4.96
CA GLN A 63 -14.31 -2.66 5.02
C GLN A 63 -13.90 -1.48 5.91
N ASP A 64 -13.04 -1.70 6.90
CA ASP A 64 -12.75 -0.71 7.93
C ASP A 64 -11.38 -0.07 7.75
N LEU A 65 -10.42 -0.79 7.16
CA LEU A 65 -9.06 -0.31 6.98
C LEU A 65 -8.24 -1.10 5.94
N ILE A 66 -7.11 -0.49 5.57
CA ILE A 66 -5.98 -1.11 4.90
C ILE A 66 -4.80 -1.11 5.87
N LEU A 67 -4.22 -2.27 6.15
CA LEU A 67 -2.93 -2.40 6.85
C LEU A 67 -1.85 -2.79 5.87
N PHE A 68 -0.69 -2.17 6.03
CA PHE A 68 0.56 -2.53 5.37
C PHE A 68 1.51 -3.07 6.43
N TRP A 69 2.17 -4.19 6.16
CA TRP A 69 3.21 -4.72 7.03
C TRP A 69 4.46 -5.14 6.26
N VAL A 70 5.56 -5.14 7.01
CA VAL A 70 6.84 -5.74 6.63
C VAL A 70 7.19 -6.76 7.70
N ASP A 71 7.36 -8.01 7.28
CA ASP A 71 7.47 -9.18 8.13
C ASP A 71 6.31 -9.26 9.13
N ASN A 72 6.59 -9.02 10.41
CA ASN A 72 5.61 -9.07 11.49
C ASN A 72 5.22 -7.69 12.04
N ARG A 73 5.65 -6.60 11.39
CA ARG A 73 5.44 -5.22 11.87
C ARG A 73 4.52 -4.44 10.96
N VAL A 74 3.47 -3.85 11.54
CA VAL A 74 2.60 -2.92 10.79
C VAL A 74 3.33 -1.60 10.59
N ILE A 75 3.46 -1.18 9.33
CA ILE A 75 4.17 0.06 8.96
C ILE A 75 3.23 1.22 8.65
N ARG A 76 1.99 0.93 8.26
CA ARG A 76 0.99 1.94 7.89
C ARG A 76 -0.42 1.38 8.06
N VAL A 77 -1.34 2.25 8.45
CA VAL A 77 -2.78 2.02 8.42
C VAL A 77 -3.47 3.12 7.61
N PHE A 78 -4.52 2.74 6.88
CA PHE A 78 -5.41 3.65 6.20
C PHE A 78 -6.85 3.24 6.48
N HIS A 79 -7.54 3.96 7.36
CA HIS A 79 -8.90 3.67 7.77
C HIS A 79 -9.92 4.13 6.72
N ASN A 80 -11.02 3.40 6.66
CA ASN A 80 -12.24 3.90 6.06
C ASN A 80 -12.72 5.14 6.84
N ALA A 81 -12.84 6.27 6.13
CA ALA A 81 -13.25 7.56 6.65
C ALA A 81 -14.50 8.11 5.95
N THR A 82 -15.37 7.21 5.48
CA THR A 82 -16.62 7.56 4.79
C THR A 82 -17.60 8.34 5.65
N ASP A 83 -17.58 8.15 6.98
CA ASP A 83 -18.31 8.96 7.96
C ASP A 83 -17.80 10.42 8.03
N LEU A 84 -16.59 10.70 7.56
CA LEU A 84 -16.05 12.05 7.38
C LEU A 84 -16.32 12.62 5.97
N GLY A 85 -17.11 11.92 5.15
CA GLY A 85 -17.41 12.30 3.77
C GLY A 85 -16.31 11.97 2.76
N LEU A 86 -15.29 11.20 3.15
CA LEU A 86 -14.23 10.75 2.26
C LEU A 86 -14.61 9.47 1.51
N LEU A 87 -13.97 9.22 0.38
CA LEU A 87 -14.16 7.99 -0.37
C LEU A 87 -13.26 6.87 0.17
N TYR A 88 -13.69 5.63 0.00
CA TYR A 88 -12.93 4.43 0.34
C TYR A 88 -12.99 3.38 -0.78
N LEU A 89 -12.18 2.32 -0.66
CA LEU A 89 -12.06 1.26 -1.65
C LEU A 89 -13.13 0.19 -1.37
N ASP A 90 -14.41 0.48 -1.64
CA ASP A 90 -15.50 -0.44 -1.26
C ASP A 90 -15.95 -1.38 -2.39
N TYR A 91 -15.91 -0.91 -3.64
CA TYR A 91 -16.61 -1.57 -4.75
C TYR A 91 -15.80 -1.66 -6.05
N GLN A 92 -14.48 -1.81 -5.94
CA GLN A 92 -13.60 -2.00 -7.09
C GLN A 92 -12.71 -3.23 -6.89
N PRO A 93 -12.97 -4.37 -7.58
CA PRO A 93 -12.05 -5.49 -7.52
C PRO A 93 -10.71 -5.07 -8.14
N MET A 94 -9.61 -5.41 -7.46
CA MET A 94 -8.26 -5.04 -7.88
C MET A 94 -7.48 -6.29 -8.32
N TYR A 95 -6.50 -6.06 -9.20
CA TYR A 95 -5.49 -7.04 -9.55
C TYR A 95 -4.26 -6.82 -8.67
N ALA A 96 -3.59 -7.90 -8.31
CA ALA A 96 -2.26 -7.82 -7.73
C ALA A 96 -1.23 -7.84 -8.87
N ILE A 97 -0.37 -6.83 -8.90
CA ILE A 97 0.61 -6.61 -9.97
C ILE A 97 1.99 -6.48 -9.32
N ALA A 98 3.00 -7.08 -9.94
CA ALA A 98 4.40 -6.84 -9.63
C ALA A 98 5.11 -6.44 -10.91
N SER A 99 5.99 -5.45 -10.83
CA SER A 99 6.76 -4.97 -11.98
C SER A 99 8.11 -4.41 -11.53
N ILE A 100 9.05 -4.35 -12.47
CA ILE A 100 10.29 -3.59 -12.35
C ILE A 100 10.35 -2.64 -13.55
N TRP A 101 10.59 -1.37 -13.31
CA TRP A 101 10.58 -0.34 -14.35
C TRP A 101 11.46 0.86 -13.97
N ASN A 102 11.82 1.67 -14.96
CA ASN A 102 12.67 2.85 -14.76
C ASN A 102 11.86 4.05 -14.25
N GLY A 103 12.02 4.40 -12.97
CA GLY A 103 11.40 5.56 -12.32
C GLY A 103 12.32 6.80 -12.19
N GLU A 104 13.41 6.90 -12.95
CA GLU A 104 14.47 7.92 -12.76
C GLU A 104 14.02 9.40 -12.79
N ALA A 105 12.81 9.67 -13.28
CA ALA A 105 12.23 11.00 -13.23
C ALA A 105 11.99 11.49 -11.78
N TRP A 106 11.83 10.58 -10.83
CA TRP A 106 11.45 10.92 -9.44
C TRP A 106 11.98 9.95 -8.36
N ALA A 107 12.31 8.70 -8.68
CA ALA A 107 12.51 7.64 -7.70
C ALA A 107 13.68 7.90 -6.73
N THR A 108 14.88 8.16 -7.25
CA THR A 108 16.08 8.30 -6.41
C THR A 108 16.37 9.77 -6.16
N GLU A 109 16.21 10.20 -4.91
CA GLU A 109 16.40 11.59 -4.47
C GLU A 109 15.60 12.60 -5.28
N GLY A 110 14.31 12.33 -5.47
CA GLY A 110 13.43 13.18 -6.27
C GLY A 110 13.83 13.23 -7.75
N GLY A 111 14.51 12.19 -8.24
CA GLY A 111 14.97 12.07 -9.63
C GLY A 111 16.32 12.72 -9.90
N ARG A 112 17.05 13.18 -8.87
CA ARG A 112 18.39 13.75 -9.03
C ARG A 112 19.41 12.71 -9.51
N ILE A 113 19.30 11.48 -9.02
CA ILE A 113 20.15 10.36 -9.44
C ILE A 113 19.42 9.59 -10.55
N LYS A 114 20.12 9.38 -11.66
CA LYS A 114 19.62 8.67 -12.84
C LYS A 114 20.09 7.22 -12.84
N VAL A 115 19.36 6.37 -13.57
CA VAL A 115 19.75 4.96 -13.69
C VAL A 115 21.05 4.84 -14.48
N ASP A 116 22.01 4.09 -13.94
CA ASP A 116 23.23 3.72 -14.65
C ASP A 116 23.02 2.39 -15.38
N TRP A 117 22.66 2.46 -16.66
CA TRP A 117 22.39 1.28 -17.49
C TRP A 117 23.61 0.37 -17.69
N THR A 118 24.83 0.82 -17.37
CA THR A 118 26.02 -0.05 -17.43
C THR A 118 26.02 -1.12 -16.33
N GLN A 119 25.20 -0.93 -15.29
CA GLN A 119 25.01 -1.88 -14.19
C GLN A 119 23.89 -2.91 -14.46
N ALA A 120 23.27 -2.88 -15.63
CA ALA A 120 22.25 -3.85 -15.99
C ALA A 120 22.83 -5.28 -16.06
N PRO A 121 22.03 -6.32 -15.75
CA PRO A 121 20.59 -6.29 -15.47
C PRO A 121 20.23 -5.90 -14.02
N PHE A 122 19.11 -5.19 -13.87
CA PHE A 122 18.47 -4.97 -12.57
C PHE A 122 17.49 -6.12 -12.28
N ILE A 123 17.67 -6.80 -11.14
CA ILE A 123 16.93 -8.02 -10.83
C ILE A 123 16.15 -7.81 -9.53
N ALA A 124 14.84 -8.07 -9.59
CA ALA A 124 13.97 -8.20 -8.42
C ALA A 124 13.46 -9.64 -8.35
N SER A 125 13.61 -10.30 -7.20
CA SER A 125 13.20 -11.68 -6.99
C SER A 125 11.94 -11.72 -6.11
N TYR A 126 10.97 -12.56 -6.49
CA TYR A 126 9.70 -12.69 -5.77
C TYR A 126 9.47 -14.18 -5.41
N THR A 127 9.05 -14.44 -4.18
CA THR A 127 8.66 -15.78 -3.70
C THR A 127 7.52 -15.66 -2.69
N GLY A 128 6.96 -16.79 -2.24
CA GLY A 128 5.99 -16.80 -1.14
C GLY A 128 4.63 -16.17 -1.47
N TRP A 129 4.24 -16.14 -2.75
CA TRP A 129 2.97 -15.53 -3.18
C TRP A 129 1.76 -16.16 -2.47
N ASN A 130 1.10 -15.38 -1.62
CA ASN A 130 -0.03 -15.85 -0.83
C ASN A 130 -1.25 -14.94 -0.99
N VAL A 131 -2.24 -15.43 -1.72
CA VAL A 131 -3.56 -14.80 -1.88
C VAL A 131 -4.69 -15.73 -1.41
N SER A 132 -4.38 -16.71 -0.56
CA SER A 132 -5.34 -17.73 -0.10
C SER A 132 -6.52 -17.13 0.67
N ASN A 133 -6.28 -16.02 1.38
CA ASN A 133 -7.29 -15.28 2.12
C ASN A 133 -7.96 -14.16 1.30
N ALA A 134 -7.50 -13.93 0.07
CA ALA A 134 -8.15 -12.99 -0.83
C ALA A 134 -9.49 -13.57 -1.31
N CYS A 135 -10.41 -12.67 -1.62
CA CYS A 135 -11.66 -13.07 -2.21
C CYS A 135 -11.65 -12.74 -3.71
N LYS A 136 -11.74 -13.79 -4.53
CA LYS A 136 -11.69 -13.68 -5.98
C LYS A 136 -13.06 -13.30 -6.53
N VAL A 137 -13.11 -12.25 -7.33
CA VAL A 137 -14.26 -11.89 -8.16
C VAL A 137 -14.08 -12.49 -9.54
N HIS A 138 -15.03 -13.30 -9.99
CA HIS A 138 -15.06 -14.00 -11.27
C HIS A 138 -15.77 -13.19 -12.36
N ASN A 139 -16.86 -12.49 -12.02
CA ASN A 139 -17.61 -11.68 -12.96
C ASN A 139 -17.60 -10.20 -12.54
N THR A 140 -17.02 -9.36 -13.40
CA THR A 140 -16.89 -7.91 -13.20
C THR A 140 -17.94 -7.10 -13.98
N THR A 141 -18.84 -7.75 -14.73
CA THR A 141 -19.88 -7.08 -15.53
C THR A 141 -21.16 -6.76 -14.74
N GLY A 142 -21.27 -7.26 -13.50
CA GLY A 142 -22.35 -6.97 -12.55
C GLY A 142 -21.84 -6.86 -11.11
N THR A 143 -22.73 -6.62 -10.16
CA THR A 143 -22.36 -6.37 -8.75
C THR A 143 -22.55 -7.58 -7.83
N ASP A 144 -23.23 -8.64 -8.26
CA ASP A 144 -23.58 -9.77 -7.40
C ASP A 144 -22.35 -10.50 -6.84
N ASP A 145 -21.37 -10.77 -7.70
CA ASP A 145 -20.14 -11.47 -7.31
C ASP A 145 -19.25 -10.58 -6.42
N LEU A 146 -19.16 -9.30 -6.75
CA LEU A 146 -18.50 -8.29 -5.92
C LEU A 146 -19.15 -8.21 -4.52
N HIS A 147 -20.48 -8.18 -4.44
CA HIS A 147 -21.22 -8.16 -3.17
C HIS A 147 -21.08 -9.47 -2.40
N ALA A 148 -21.08 -10.62 -3.07
CA ALA A 148 -20.81 -11.91 -2.44
C ALA A 148 -19.40 -11.91 -1.83
N CYS A 149 -18.44 -11.38 -2.56
CA CYS A 149 -17.06 -11.31 -2.15
C CYS A 149 -16.86 -10.38 -0.94
N TYR A 150 -17.39 -9.17 -1.02
CA TYR A 150 -17.42 -8.19 0.06
C TYR A 150 -18.02 -8.79 1.35
N ARG A 151 -19.19 -9.44 1.25
CA ARG A 151 -19.84 -10.12 2.38
C ARG A 151 -18.98 -11.26 2.95
N LYS A 152 -18.32 -12.04 2.10
CA LYS A 152 -17.43 -13.12 2.54
C LYS A 152 -16.23 -12.60 3.32
N VAL A 153 -15.59 -11.52 2.85
CA VAL A 153 -14.49 -10.85 3.56
C VAL A 153 -14.97 -10.32 4.90
N TYR A 154 -16.13 -9.65 4.92
CA TYR A 154 -16.74 -9.15 6.16
C TYR A 154 -17.02 -10.28 7.17
N GLN A 155 -17.52 -11.41 6.71
CA GLN A 155 -17.82 -12.57 7.56
C GLN A 155 -16.58 -13.39 7.96
N SER A 156 -15.43 -13.15 7.34
CA SER A 156 -14.17 -13.83 7.66
C SER A 156 -13.60 -13.37 9.00
N SER A 157 -12.54 -14.04 9.48
CA SER A 157 -11.79 -13.56 10.65
C SER A 157 -11.25 -12.13 10.46
N TYR A 158 -10.93 -11.73 9.23
CA TYR A 158 -10.43 -10.39 8.89
C TYR A 158 -11.51 -9.29 8.91
N GLY A 159 -12.79 -9.63 8.90
CA GLY A 159 -13.90 -8.65 8.87
C GLY A 159 -14.72 -8.59 10.16
N ARG A 160 -14.29 -9.27 11.23
CA ARG A 160 -15.00 -9.29 12.52
C ARG A 160 -14.21 -8.56 13.61
N ALA A 161 -14.86 -8.16 14.70
CA ALA A 161 -14.15 -7.73 15.91
C ALA A 161 -13.27 -8.89 16.46
N PRO A 162 -12.07 -8.63 17.03
CA PRO A 162 -11.40 -7.35 17.26
C PRO A 162 -10.62 -6.83 16.04
N ASN A 163 -10.64 -7.59 14.95
CA ASN A 163 -9.87 -7.39 13.73
C ASN A 163 -10.26 -6.13 12.94
N LEU A 164 -11.34 -5.44 13.32
CA LEU A 164 -11.73 -4.13 12.79
C LEU A 164 -10.99 -2.97 13.48
N ALA A 165 -10.31 -3.23 14.59
CA ALA A 165 -9.49 -2.27 15.31
C ALA A 165 -8.02 -2.71 15.30
N LEU A 166 -7.13 -1.74 15.48
CA LEU A 166 -5.72 -2.02 15.69
C LEU A 166 -5.51 -2.69 17.05
N SER A 167 -4.67 -3.72 17.08
CA SER A 167 -4.19 -4.28 18.34
C SER A 167 -3.16 -3.35 19.00
N GLN A 168 -2.92 -3.53 20.30
CA GLN A 168 -1.91 -2.74 21.01
C GLN A 168 -0.50 -2.91 20.41
N THR A 169 -0.18 -4.11 19.89
CA THR A 169 1.08 -4.37 19.18
C THR A 169 1.16 -3.57 17.88
N GLN A 170 0.09 -3.56 17.08
CA GLN A 170 0.05 -2.81 15.82
C GLN A 170 0.17 -1.30 16.06
N ILE A 171 -0.45 -0.80 17.13
CA ILE A 171 -0.29 0.60 17.57
C ILE A 171 1.17 0.89 17.95
N ALA A 172 1.81 -0.01 18.69
CA ALA A 172 3.21 0.13 19.09
C ALA A 172 4.15 0.12 17.87
N ASP A 173 3.92 -0.78 16.91
CA ASP A 173 4.67 -0.85 15.66
C ASP A 173 4.56 0.46 14.87
N LEU A 174 3.34 0.95 14.65
CA LEU A 174 3.09 2.21 13.93
C LEU A 174 3.81 3.39 14.58
N ARG A 175 3.80 3.47 15.93
CA ARG A 175 4.52 4.51 16.67
C ARG A 175 6.03 4.40 16.50
N TRP A 176 6.57 3.19 16.60
CA TRP A 176 8.01 2.93 16.43
C TRP A 176 8.47 3.24 15.01
N VAL A 177 7.74 2.80 13.98
CA VAL A 177 8.05 3.07 12.58
C VAL A 177 8.05 4.57 12.30
N LYS A 178 7.03 5.30 12.77
CA LYS A 178 7.00 6.76 12.58
C LYS A 178 8.16 7.48 13.25
N GLN A 179 8.50 7.09 14.47
CA GLN A 179 9.56 7.76 15.22
C GLN A 179 10.95 7.52 14.63
N ASN A 180 11.19 6.36 14.03
CA ASN A 180 12.54 5.92 13.68
C ASN A 180 12.81 5.81 12.17
N TYR A 181 11.78 5.65 11.34
CA TYR A 181 11.96 5.25 9.94
C TYR A 181 11.18 6.08 8.92
N VAL A 182 10.10 6.77 9.30
CA VAL A 182 9.35 7.63 8.37
C VAL A 182 10.18 8.86 8.00
N ILE A 183 10.46 9.02 6.71
CA ILE A 183 11.20 10.15 6.14
C ILE A 183 10.32 11.09 5.33
N TYR A 184 9.15 10.62 4.91
CA TYR A 184 8.13 11.42 4.24
C TYR A 184 6.74 10.95 4.65
N ASP A 185 5.86 11.89 4.98
CA ASP A 185 4.47 11.63 5.28
C ASP A 185 3.59 12.71 4.68
N TYR A 186 2.69 12.35 3.75
CA TYR A 186 1.77 13.30 3.13
C TYR A 186 0.91 14.06 4.17
N CYS A 187 0.61 13.42 5.30
CA CYS A 187 -0.18 14.02 6.37
C CYS A 187 0.47 15.27 7.00
N THR A 188 1.80 15.42 6.94
CA THR A 188 2.50 16.57 7.53
C THR A 188 2.53 17.79 6.62
N LYS A 189 2.25 17.63 5.32
CA LYS A 189 2.30 18.74 4.36
C LYS A 189 1.04 19.61 4.36
N ASN A 190 -0.13 19.03 4.58
CA ASN A 190 -1.40 19.76 4.55
C ASN A 190 -2.49 19.08 5.38
N ALA A 191 -2.42 19.26 6.70
CA ALA A 191 -3.34 18.63 7.66
C ALA A 191 -4.82 18.99 7.42
N THR A 192 -5.12 20.17 6.87
CA THR A 192 -6.49 20.60 6.53
C THR A 192 -7.07 19.90 5.29
N ALA A 193 -6.23 19.38 4.40
CA ALA A 193 -6.66 18.72 3.16
C ALA A 193 -6.80 17.19 3.30
N THR A 194 -6.44 16.63 4.47
CA THR A 194 -6.35 15.17 4.68
C THR A 194 -7.03 14.77 6.00
N PRO A 195 -8.37 14.88 6.11
CA PRO A 195 -9.10 14.59 7.35
C PRO A 195 -8.89 13.16 7.88
N GLU A 196 -8.57 12.21 7.01
CA GLU A 196 -8.28 10.83 7.38
C GLU A 196 -6.99 10.70 8.21
N CYS A 197 -6.05 11.64 8.10
CA CYS A 197 -4.76 11.56 8.78
C CYS A 197 -4.88 11.51 10.30
N ALA A 198 -5.85 12.23 10.88
CA ALA A 198 -6.10 12.18 12.32
C ALA A 198 -6.61 10.79 12.78
N ARG A 199 -7.31 10.06 11.90
CA ARG A 199 -7.80 8.70 12.17
C ARG A 199 -6.72 7.64 11.92
N ASN A 200 -5.89 7.85 10.90
CA ASN A 200 -4.79 6.96 10.55
C ASN A 200 -3.64 7.00 11.57
N TRP A 201 -3.72 7.92 12.52
CA TRP A 201 -2.75 8.06 13.59
C TRP A 201 -3.23 7.41 14.90
N PRO A 202 -2.48 6.46 15.48
CA PRO A 202 -2.80 5.87 16.78
C PRO A 202 -2.17 6.57 17.99
#